data_AF-X1DH55-F1
#
_entry.id   AF-X1DH55-F1
#
_cell.length_a   1.000
_cell.length_b   1.000
_cell.length_c   1.000
_cell.angle_alpha   90.00
_cell.angle_beta   90.00
_cell.angle_gamma   90.00
#
_symmetry.space_group_name_H-M   'P 1'
#
loop_
_entity.id
_entity.type
_entity.pdbx_description
1 polymer ?
#
loop_
_entity_poly.entity_id
_entity_poly.type
_entity_poly.pdbx_seq_one_letter_code
_entity_poly.pdbx_strand_id
1 'polypeptide(L)'
;MKHPKPDREEFKEIILRKKIPSKVHFVELHIDKEVIKYFTETEFARPWIEPSLAKDKKSQEAVLTNYIECWYRLGYDCLRFISGFRFS
;
A
#
# COMPACT_ATOMS: atom_id res chain seq x y z
N MET A 1 -8.10 -26.10 -9.10
CA MET A 1 -7.32 -26.41 -7.88
C MET A 1 -8.09 -27.44 -7.06
N LYS A 2 -7.51 -28.58 -6.68
CA LYS A 2 -8.27 -29.67 -6.04
C LYS A 2 -8.26 -29.64 -4.49
N HIS A 3 -7.20 -29.11 -3.86
CA HIS A 3 -7.10 -29.00 -2.40
C HIS A 3 -6.25 -27.78 -1.98
N PRO A 4 -6.81 -26.55 -1.95
CA PRO A 4 -6.10 -25.41 -1.43
C PRO A 4 -5.79 -25.59 0.07
N LYS A 5 -4.59 -25.22 0.50
CA LYS A 5 -4.15 -25.25 1.91
C LYS A 5 -3.62 -23.88 2.35
N PRO A 6 -4.48 -22.85 2.43
CA PRO A 6 -4.09 -21.56 2.98
C PRO A 6 -3.84 -21.69 4.48
N ASP A 7 -2.80 -21.05 4.98
CA ASP A 7 -2.47 -21.00 6.41
C ASP A 7 -2.07 -19.56 6.75
N ARG A 8 -2.96 -18.87 7.48
CA ARG A 8 -2.78 -17.46 7.84
C ARG A 8 -1.67 -17.28 8.87
N GLU A 9 -1.56 -18.20 9.83
CA GLU A 9 -0.61 -18.07 10.93
C GLU A 9 0.81 -18.36 10.43
N GLU A 10 0.98 -19.41 9.62
CA GLU A 10 2.26 -19.67 8.95
C GLU A 10 2.67 -18.46 8.09
N PHE A 11 1.75 -17.89 7.31
CA PHE A 11 2.03 -16.72 6.49
C PHE A 11 2.52 -15.52 7.31
N LYS A 12 1.82 -15.21 8.41
CA LYS A 12 2.20 -14.13 9.33
C LYS A 12 3.60 -14.35 9.90
N GLU A 13 3.90 -15.55 10.37
CA GLU A 13 5.21 -15.87 10.94
C GLU A 13 6.35 -15.79 9.90
N ILE A 14 6.09 -16.14 8.64
CA ILE A 14 7.03 -15.97 7.52
C ILE A 14 7.28 -14.48 7.23
N ILE A 15 6.23 -13.67 7.07
CA ILE A 15 6.35 -12.23 6.78
C ILE A 15 7.07 -11.50 7.92
N LEU A 16 6.82 -11.91 9.17
CA LEU A 16 7.51 -11.38 10.35
C LEU A 16 8.91 -12.00 10.57
N ARG A 17 9.42 -12.78 9.61
CA ARG A 17 10.75 -13.43 9.64
C ARG A 17 10.99 -14.36 10.84
N LYS A 18 9.93 -14.87 11.46
CA LYS A 18 10.02 -15.81 12.60
C LYS A 18 10.13 -17.27 12.15
N LYS A 19 9.79 -17.56 10.89
CA LYS A 19 9.83 -18.91 10.31
C LYS A 19 10.37 -18.89 8.88
N ILE A 20 11.21 -19.86 8.52
CA ILE A 20 11.62 -20.11 7.14
C ILE A 20 10.48 -20.85 6.42
N PRO A 21 10.01 -20.37 5.25
CA PRO A 21 8.90 -20.98 4.54
C PRO A 21 9.27 -22.35 3.97
N SER A 22 8.35 -23.33 4.06
CA SER A 22 8.48 -24.66 3.44
C SER A 22 8.16 -24.66 1.93
N LYS A 23 7.52 -23.60 1.44
CA LYS A 23 7.06 -23.39 0.05
C LYS A 23 7.16 -21.91 -0.30
N VAL A 24 7.35 -21.59 -1.58
CA VAL A 24 7.38 -20.18 -2.02
C VAL A 24 6.01 -19.55 -1.84
N HIS A 25 5.93 -18.46 -1.09
CA HIS A 25 4.77 -17.60 -1.01
C HIS A 25 4.98 -16.42 -1.97
N PHE A 26 4.16 -16.32 -3.01
CA PHE A 26 4.13 -15.13 -3.86
C PHE A 26 3.16 -14.13 -3.25
N VAL A 27 3.64 -12.93 -2.94
CA VAL A 27 2.86 -11.85 -2.35
C VAL A 27 3.08 -10.60 -3.19
N GLU A 28 1.98 -10.01 -3.64
CA GLU A 28 2.00 -8.66 -4.20
C GLU A 28 1.33 -7.75 -3.17
N LEU A 29 2.06 -6.74 -2.72
CA LEU A 29 1.52 -5.78 -1.78
C LEU A 29 0.82 -4.66 -2.54
N HIS A 30 -0.47 -4.51 -2.28
CA HIS A 30 -1.27 -3.40 -2.74
C HIS A 30 -1.99 -2.79 -1.55
N ILE A 31 -1.95 -1.46 -1.46
CA ILE A 31 -2.70 -0.72 -0.46
C ILE A 31 -3.76 0.07 -1.21
N ASP A 32 -5.02 -0.22 -0.90
CA ASP A 32 -6.13 0.52 -1.48
C ASP A 32 -6.10 1.98 -1.07
N LYS A 33 -6.58 2.85 -1.95
CA LYS A 33 -6.57 4.30 -1.76
C LYS A 33 -7.28 4.71 -0.47
N GLU A 34 -8.35 4.03 -0.09
CA GLU A 34 -9.13 4.27 1.13
C GLU A 34 -8.27 4.09 2.39
N VAL A 35 -7.38 3.09 2.38
CA VAL A 35 -6.43 2.85 3.49
C VAL A 35 -5.37 3.95 3.51
N ILE A 36 -4.81 4.31 2.34
CA ILE A 36 -3.83 5.40 2.24
C ILE A 36 -4.44 6.72 2.71
N LYS A 37 -5.69 7.01 2.32
CA LYS A 37 -6.45 8.17 2.76
C LYS A 37 -6.61 8.17 4.28
N TYR A 38 -7.04 7.05 4.86
CA TYR A 38 -7.20 6.91 6.31
C TYR A 38 -5.90 7.24 7.04
N PHE A 39 -4.77 6.65 6.65
CA PHE A 39 -3.47 6.94 7.26
C PHE A 39 -3.06 8.41 7.07
N THR A 40 -3.26 8.95 5.87
CA THR A 40 -2.92 10.35 5.55
C THR A 40 -3.67 11.33 6.45
N GLU A 41 -4.99 11.18 6.56
CA GLU A 41 -5.84 12.10 7.31
C GLU A 41 -5.77 11.87 8.82
N THR A 42 -5.81 10.60 9.25
CA THR A 42 -6.00 10.23 10.66
C THR A 42 -4.67 10.08 11.39
N GLU A 43 -3.74 9.31 10.81
CA GLU A 43 -2.48 8.96 11.49
C GLU A 43 -1.38 10.00 11.24
N PHE A 44 -1.38 10.66 10.08
CA PHE A 44 -0.35 11.64 9.72
C PHE A 44 -0.84 13.09 9.78
N ALA A 45 -2.13 13.32 10.01
CA ALA A 45 -2.75 14.65 10.07
C ALA A 45 -2.42 15.53 8.84
N ARG A 46 -2.39 14.92 7.65
CA ARG A 46 -2.13 15.59 6.36
C ARG A 46 -3.43 15.70 5.57
N PRO A 47 -3.60 16.77 4.76
CA PRO A 47 -4.76 16.88 3.89
C PRO A 47 -4.73 15.81 2.80
N TRP A 48 -5.84 15.11 2.62
CA TRP A 48 -6.05 14.24 1.46
C TRP A 48 -6.48 15.05 0.25
N ILE A 49 -5.86 14.76 -0.90
CA ILE A 49 -6.31 15.25 -2.20
C ILE A 49 -6.67 14.02 -3.01
N GLU A 50 -7.91 13.98 -3.51
CA GLU A 50 -8.33 12.90 -4.38
C GLU A 50 -7.55 12.96 -5.69
N PRO A 51 -6.83 11.88 -6.09
CA PRO A 51 -5.98 11.90 -7.29
C PRO A 51 -6.71 12.36 -8.55
N SER A 52 -7.97 11.94 -8.73
CA SER A 52 -8.80 12.31 -9.88
C SER A 52 -9.26 13.77 -9.91
N LEU A 53 -9.01 14.54 -8.84
CA LEU A 53 -9.32 15.97 -8.75
C LEU A 53 -8.06 16.84 -8.91
N ALA A 54 -6.87 16.24 -8.94
CA ALA A 54 -5.59 16.94 -9.02
C ALA A 54 -5.24 17.34 -10.48
N LYS A 55 -5.60 18.58 -10.85
CA LYS A 55 -5.47 19.11 -12.23
C LYS A 55 -4.14 19.81 -12.51
N ASP A 56 -3.58 20.47 -11.50
CA ASP A 56 -2.35 21.23 -11.63
C ASP A 56 -1.16 20.49 -11.01
N LYS A 57 0.05 20.81 -11.47
CA LYS A 57 1.30 20.17 -11.02
C LYS A 57 1.46 20.19 -9.50
N LYS A 58 1.10 21.28 -8.82
CA LYS A 58 1.24 21.41 -7.37
C LYS A 58 0.29 20.47 -6.65
N SER A 59 -0.96 20.35 -7.11
CA SER A 59 -1.93 19.38 -6.57
C SER A 59 -1.48 17.93 -6.79
N GLN A 60 -0.90 17.62 -7.95
CA GLN A 60 -0.38 16.29 -8.27
C GLN A 60 0.84 15.92 -7.41
N GLU A 61 1.77 16.86 -7.20
CA GLU A 61 2.91 16.67 -6.29
C GLU A 61 2.45 16.39 -4.86
N ALA A 62 1.42 17.09 -4.37
CA ALA A 62 0.86 16.85 -3.06
C ALA A 62 0.21 15.45 -2.93
N VAL A 63 -0.52 15.00 -3.97
CA VAL A 63 -1.04 13.62 -4.04
C VAL A 63 0.09 12.60 -3.97
N LEU A 64 1.13 12.75 -4.81
CA LEU A 64 2.27 11.83 -4.83
C LEU A 64 2.98 11.80 -3.47
N THR A 65 3.14 12.97 -2.85
CA THR A 65 3.76 13.07 -1.53
C THR A 65 2.97 12.30 -0.48
N ASN A 66 1.64 12.36 -0.49
CA ASN A 66 0.81 11.57 0.44
C ASN A 66 0.99 10.05 0.24
N TYR A 67 1.03 9.58 -1.01
CA TYR A 67 1.29 8.17 -1.31
C TYR A 67 2.70 7.75 -0.85
N ILE A 68 3.73 8.54 -1.18
CA ILE A 68 5.11 8.27 -0.80
C ILE A 68 5.23 8.20 0.72
N GLU A 69 4.70 9.19 1.43
CA GLU A 69 4.78 9.27 2.90
C GLU A 69 4.07 8.09 3.57
N CYS A 70 2.92 7.68 3.06
CA CYS A 70 2.22 6.52 3.60
C CYS A 70 3.06 5.24 3.48
N TRP A 71 3.61 4.96 2.30
CA TRP A 71 4.43 3.76 2.11
C TRP A 71 5.75 3.83 2.89
N TYR A 72 6.41 4.98 2.87
CA TYR A 72 7.67 5.19 3.58
C TYR A 72 7.50 5.01 5.10
N ARG A 73 6.46 5.60 5.69
CA ARG A 73 6.21 5.49 7.15
C ARG A 73 5.78 4.09 7.58
N LEU A 74 5.19 3.31 6.68
CA LEU A 74 4.91 1.89 6.92
C LEU A 74 6.16 1.00 6.77
N GLY A 75 7.32 1.58 6.43
CA GLY A 75 8.61 0.88 6.35
C GLY A 75 8.91 0.26 5.00
N TYR A 76 8.24 0.71 3.93
CA TYR A 76 8.50 0.23 2.57
C TYR A 76 9.44 1.17 1.81
N ASP A 77 10.39 0.57 1.07
CA ASP A 77 11.38 1.30 0.27
C ASP A 77 10.85 1.71 -1.12
N CYS A 78 9.76 1.09 -1.57
CA CYS A 78 9.13 1.38 -2.84
C CYS A 78 7.61 1.32 -2.73
N LEU A 79 6.94 2.02 -3.64
CA LEU A 79 5.50 1.92 -3.84
C LEU A 79 5.22 1.64 -5.31
N ARG A 80 4.13 0.94 -5.57
CA ARG A 80 3.67 0.64 -6.92
C ARG A 80 2.30 1.25 -7.13
N PHE A 81 2.17 2.07 -8.17
CA PHE A 81 0.85 2.45 -8.67
C PHE A 81 0.26 1.31 -9.47
N ILE A 82 -0.96 0.91 -9.11
CA ILE A 82 -1.76 -0.08 -9.83
C ILE A 82 -2.83 0.61 -10.67
N SER A 83 -3.42 -0.13 -11.63
CA SER A 83 -4.23 0.39 -12.74
C SER A 83 -5.36 1.36 -12.39
N GLY A 84 -5.82 1.40 -11.14
CA GLY A 84 -6.82 2.36 -10.67
C GLY A 84 -6.30 3.78 -10.42
N PHE A 85 -4.99 3.99 -10.31
CA PHE A 85 -4.41 5.31 -10.05
C PHE A 85 -4.38 6.15 -11.34
N ARG A 86 -4.98 7.35 -11.26
CA ARG A 86 -4.94 8.33 -12.34
C ARG A 86 -5.10 9.75 -11.78
N PHE A 87 -4.36 10.68 -12.36
CA PHE A 87 -4.69 12.09 -12.25
C PHE A 87 -5.90 12.42 -13.14
N SER A 88 -6.49 13.60 -12.93
CA SER A 88 -7.59 14.13 -13.74
C SER A 88 -7.23 14.27 -15.21
#